data_AF-A0AAW5G8M8-F1
#
_entry.id   AF-A0AAW5G8M8-F1
#
_cell.length_a   1.000
_cell.length_b   1.000
_cell.length_c   1.000
_cell.angle_alpha   90.00
_cell.angle_beta   90.00
_cell.angle_gamma   90.00
#
_symmetry.space_group_name_H-M   'P 1'
#
loop_
_entity.id
_entity.type
_entity.pdbx_description
1 polymer ?
#
loop_
_entity_poly.entity_id
_entity_poly.type
_entity_poly.pdbx_seq_one_letter_code
_entity_poly.pdbx_strand_id
1 'polypeptide(L)'
;MSHVFLEFANIDPGVKTLEDLHYVLRKDDDTAFSISPEVAQWFKQTLQAFKGQKLTLLKNCRIAFADGAEFVEIDNKGNVQPVTSVAPAWYPDRGEFLREKWLINKEMHDQNIVEFLRNFLEMYPNVKDRRVHGNLLFDLQLDKIDTEKSADHTKPPAGKIGNKNRLSTQPKVNDLKSFDMFSQFYSNLAKAVIANQFPTMQVLTGQDNLTKASTPLKGAVRTWFKAITGELPPNNKKVEAGHAEVFCAPIQTSLQQITDYGLEKYYAELSQAIQQAGDLTLDKFEYPFPKQ
;
A
#
# COMPACT_ATOMS: atom_id res chain seq x y z
N MET A 1 -2.05 -35.43 4.29
CA MET A 1 -1.42 -34.11 4.22
C MET A 1 -1.46 -33.66 2.79
N SER A 2 -1.80 -32.40 2.56
CA SER A 2 -2.03 -31.84 1.23
C SER A 2 -1.00 -30.77 0.91
N HIS A 3 -0.38 -30.90 -0.26
CA HIS A 3 0.49 -29.86 -0.80
C HIS A 3 -0.34 -28.94 -1.68
N VAL A 4 -0.36 -27.65 -1.35
CA VAL A 4 -1.05 -26.63 -2.12
C VAL A 4 -0.02 -25.83 -2.92
N PHE A 5 -0.21 -25.78 -4.23
CA PHE A 5 0.65 -25.05 -5.17
C PHE A 5 -0.17 -23.96 -5.87
N LEU A 6 0.28 -22.72 -5.78
CA LEU A 6 -0.47 -21.54 -6.21
C LEU A 6 0.33 -20.77 -7.28
N GLU A 7 -0.17 -20.73 -8.51
CA GLU A 7 0.37 -19.86 -9.56
C GLU A 7 -0.21 -18.46 -9.37
N PHE A 8 0.57 -17.59 -8.73
CA PHE A 8 0.22 -16.18 -8.59
C PHE A 8 1.13 -15.30 -9.43
N ALA A 9 0.52 -14.37 -10.18
CA ALA A 9 1.27 -13.37 -10.92
C ALA A 9 1.93 -12.36 -9.97
N ASN A 10 3.12 -11.88 -10.34
CA ASN A 10 3.83 -10.79 -9.68
C ASN A 10 4.22 -11.04 -8.22
N ILE A 11 4.37 -12.30 -7.81
CA ILE A 11 4.90 -12.66 -6.50
C ILE A 11 6.15 -13.51 -6.69
N ASP A 12 7.18 -13.31 -5.85
CA ASP A 12 8.35 -14.20 -5.87
C ASP A 12 7.92 -15.62 -5.41
N PRO A 13 8.08 -16.64 -6.26
CA PRO A 13 7.63 -17.98 -5.93
C PRO A 13 8.46 -18.62 -4.80
N GLY A 14 7.80 -19.45 -3.99
CA GLY A 14 8.44 -20.31 -3.00
C GLY A 14 9.05 -21.58 -3.60
N VAL A 15 8.51 -22.03 -4.74
CA VAL A 15 9.02 -23.16 -5.53
C VAL A 15 9.37 -22.63 -6.92
N LYS A 16 10.67 -22.46 -7.17
CA LYS A 16 11.18 -21.82 -8.40
C LYS A 16 11.46 -22.83 -9.49
N THR A 17 11.99 -23.98 -9.11
CA THR A 17 12.49 -25.02 -10.01
C THR A 17 11.79 -26.36 -9.78
N LEU A 18 11.99 -27.31 -10.69
CA LEU A 18 11.54 -28.69 -10.50
C LEU A 18 12.27 -29.40 -9.36
N GLU A 19 13.52 -29.03 -9.08
CA GLU A 19 14.26 -29.56 -7.94
C GLU A 19 13.62 -29.13 -6.61
N ASP A 20 13.21 -27.86 -6.51
CA ASP A 20 12.46 -27.34 -5.35
C ASP A 20 11.14 -28.09 -5.17
N LEU A 21 10.43 -28.35 -6.28
CA LEU A 21 9.18 -29.10 -6.26
C LEU A 21 9.41 -30.53 -5.73
N HIS A 22 10.42 -31.23 -6.24
CA HIS A 22 10.76 -32.57 -5.76
C HIS A 22 11.18 -32.59 -4.30
N TYR A 23 11.87 -31.56 -3.82
CA TYR A 23 12.24 -31.43 -2.42
C TYR A 23 11.01 -31.23 -1.53
N VAL A 24 10.10 -30.33 -1.92
CA VAL A 24 8.86 -30.05 -1.19
C VAL A 24 7.95 -31.28 -1.10
N LEU A 25 7.78 -32.02 -2.20
CA LEU A 25 6.95 -33.22 -2.25
C LEU A 25 7.46 -34.38 -1.36
N ARG A 26 8.70 -34.31 -0.86
CA ARG A 26 9.26 -35.30 0.08
C ARG A 26 8.99 -34.94 1.54
N LYS A 27 8.55 -33.72 1.83
CA LYS A 27 8.25 -33.29 3.20
C LYS A 27 6.87 -33.80 3.61
N ASP A 28 6.78 -34.31 4.84
CA ASP A 28 5.54 -34.80 5.43
C ASP A 28 4.78 -33.70 6.19
N ASP A 29 4.83 -32.45 5.74
CA ASP A 29 4.11 -31.34 6.37
C ASP A 29 2.99 -30.84 5.45
N ASP A 30 1.91 -30.28 6.01
CA ASP A 30 0.93 -29.53 5.22
C ASP A 30 1.57 -28.22 4.75
N THR A 31 1.74 -28.09 3.44
CA THR A 31 2.47 -26.97 2.85
C THR A 31 1.65 -26.20 1.82
N ALA A 32 1.81 -24.88 1.80
CA ALA A 32 1.27 -24.02 0.76
C ALA A 32 2.41 -23.16 0.17
N PHE A 33 2.63 -23.28 -1.14
CA PHE A 33 3.69 -22.57 -1.85
C PHE A 33 3.17 -21.85 -3.08
N SER A 34 3.75 -20.67 -3.37
CA SER A 34 3.67 -20.06 -4.68
C SER A 34 4.64 -20.75 -5.63
N ILE A 35 4.19 -21.04 -6.86
CA ILE A 35 5.00 -21.70 -7.89
C ILE A 35 5.39 -20.75 -9.02
N SER A 36 6.55 -20.98 -9.64
CA SER A 36 6.97 -20.25 -10.82
C SER A 36 6.13 -20.62 -12.06
N PRO A 37 6.11 -19.77 -13.11
CA PRO A 37 5.47 -20.11 -14.38
C PRO A 37 6.03 -21.39 -15.02
N GLU A 38 7.33 -21.67 -14.84
CA GLU A 38 7.97 -22.89 -15.32
C GLU A 38 7.37 -24.13 -14.65
N VAL A 39 7.23 -24.10 -13.31
CA VAL A 39 6.65 -25.21 -12.54
C VAL A 39 5.16 -25.38 -12.85
N ALA A 40 4.43 -24.28 -13.01
CA ALA A 40 3.02 -24.30 -13.41
C ALA A 40 2.84 -24.94 -14.80
N GLN A 41 3.70 -24.58 -15.75
CA GLN A 41 3.71 -25.16 -17.09
C GLN A 41 4.02 -26.66 -17.06
N TRP A 42 4.98 -27.08 -16.23
CA TRP A 42 5.28 -28.50 -16.04
C TRP A 42 4.08 -29.28 -15.48
N PHE A 43 3.35 -28.72 -14.51
CA PHE A 43 2.12 -29.34 -14.01
C PHE A 43 1.10 -29.51 -15.14
N LYS A 44 0.83 -28.46 -15.93
CA LYS A 44 -0.11 -28.53 -17.06
C LYS A 44 0.29 -29.60 -18.08
N GLN A 45 1.56 -29.65 -18.46
CA GLN A 45 2.09 -30.66 -19.38
C GLN A 45 1.97 -32.07 -18.82
N THR A 46 2.28 -32.26 -17.53
CA THR A 46 2.19 -33.56 -16.85
C THR A 46 0.74 -34.04 -16.77
N LEU A 47 -0.19 -33.18 -16.39
CA LEU A 47 -1.61 -33.49 -16.32
C LEU A 47 -2.18 -33.86 -17.70
N GLN A 48 -1.69 -33.21 -18.77
CA GLN A 48 -2.08 -33.53 -20.14
C GLN A 48 -1.48 -34.85 -20.63
N ALA A 49 -0.18 -35.05 -20.42
CA ALA A 49 0.56 -36.23 -20.91
C ALA A 49 0.10 -37.53 -20.24
N PHE A 50 -0.27 -37.47 -18.96
CA PHE A 50 -0.65 -38.62 -18.15
C PHE A 50 -2.16 -38.68 -17.89
N LYS A 51 -2.97 -38.07 -18.77
CA LYS A 51 -4.43 -38.04 -18.63
C LYS A 51 -4.99 -39.47 -18.51
N GLY A 52 -5.70 -39.74 -17.41
CA GLY A 52 -6.27 -41.06 -17.11
C GLY A 52 -5.30 -42.06 -16.46
N GLN A 53 -4.04 -41.68 -16.23
CA GLN A 53 -3.08 -42.45 -15.45
C GLN A 53 -2.98 -41.94 -14.01
N LYS A 54 -2.47 -42.78 -13.11
CA LYS A 54 -2.27 -42.42 -11.70
C LYS A 54 -0.95 -41.68 -11.51
N LEU A 55 -1.02 -40.43 -11.09
CA LEU A 55 0.14 -39.59 -10.76
C LEU A 55 0.54 -39.82 -9.30
N THR A 56 1.23 -40.93 -9.05
CA THR A 56 1.59 -41.37 -7.69
C THR A 56 2.55 -40.43 -6.96
N LEU A 57 3.38 -39.67 -7.71
CA LEU A 57 4.29 -38.66 -7.16
C LEU A 57 3.59 -37.38 -6.71
N LEU A 58 2.38 -37.14 -7.21
CA LEU A 58 1.61 -35.92 -6.93
C LEU A 58 0.37 -36.21 -6.06
N LYS A 59 0.40 -37.30 -5.29
CA LYS A 59 -0.70 -37.65 -4.38
C LYS A 59 -0.97 -36.50 -3.40
N ASN A 60 -2.25 -36.26 -3.12
CA ASN A 60 -2.72 -35.19 -2.24
C ASN A 60 -2.27 -33.78 -2.66
N CYS A 61 -1.92 -33.56 -3.92
CA CYS A 61 -1.57 -32.23 -4.41
C CYS A 61 -2.82 -31.47 -4.86
N ARG A 62 -2.85 -30.18 -4.57
CA ARG A 62 -3.88 -29.23 -4.96
C ARG A 62 -3.18 -28.08 -5.67
N ILE A 63 -3.64 -27.76 -6.87
CA ILE A 63 -2.96 -26.81 -7.74
C ILE A 63 -3.97 -25.76 -8.20
N ALA A 64 -3.64 -24.50 -8.01
CA ALA A 64 -4.38 -23.36 -8.57
C ALA A 64 -3.51 -22.70 -9.66
N PHE A 65 -4.08 -22.50 -10.83
CA PHE A 65 -3.42 -21.86 -11.97
C PHE A 65 -3.98 -20.46 -12.23
N ALA A 66 -3.16 -19.63 -12.88
CA ALA A 66 -3.53 -18.32 -13.39
C ALA A 66 -4.33 -17.47 -12.39
N ASP A 67 -3.76 -17.25 -11.20
CA ASP A 67 -4.38 -16.48 -10.11
C ASP A 67 -5.75 -17.01 -9.64
N GLY A 68 -5.97 -18.33 -9.75
CA GLY A 68 -7.21 -19.00 -9.34
C GLY A 68 -8.29 -19.03 -10.42
N ALA A 69 -7.90 -18.97 -11.70
CA ALA A 69 -8.83 -19.21 -12.81
C ALA A 69 -9.15 -20.69 -13.01
N GLU A 70 -8.20 -21.57 -12.70
CA GLU A 70 -8.33 -23.03 -12.86
C GLU A 70 -7.78 -23.75 -11.63
N PHE A 71 -8.48 -24.80 -11.19
CA PHE A 71 -8.10 -25.60 -10.05
C PHE A 71 -8.08 -27.08 -10.42
N VAL A 72 -7.06 -27.78 -9.90
CA VAL A 72 -6.87 -29.22 -10.08
C VAL A 72 -6.55 -29.85 -8.75
N GLU A 73 -7.22 -30.96 -8.46
CA GLU A 73 -6.98 -31.77 -7.28
C GLU A 73 -6.50 -33.17 -7.68
N ILE A 74 -5.51 -33.67 -6.96
CA ILE A 74 -4.99 -35.03 -7.11
C ILE A 74 -5.24 -35.76 -5.79
N ASP A 75 -6.05 -36.81 -5.84
CA ASP A 75 -6.46 -37.53 -4.64
C ASP A 75 -5.30 -38.32 -4.00
N ASN A 76 -5.59 -38.96 -2.86
CA ASN A 76 -4.62 -39.80 -2.14
C ASN A 76 -4.16 -41.05 -2.90
N LYS A 77 -4.86 -41.43 -3.98
CA LYS A 77 -4.52 -42.54 -4.87
C LYS A 77 -3.76 -42.07 -6.11
N GLY A 78 -3.62 -40.76 -6.32
CA GLY A 78 -2.97 -40.16 -7.48
C GLY A 78 -3.92 -39.97 -8.67
N ASN A 79 -5.24 -40.06 -8.47
CA ASN A 79 -6.21 -39.77 -9.52
C ASN A 79 -6.43 -38.27 -9.63
N VAL A 80 -6.34 -37.76 -10.87
CA VAL A 80 -6.59 -36.37 -11.20
C VAL A 80 -8.09 -36.13 -11.28
N GLN A 81 -8.60 -35.20 -10.47
CA GLN A 81 -9.97 -34.73 -10.54
C GLN A 81 -10.19 -33.81 -11.74
N PRO A 82 -11.42 -33.67 -12.24
CA PRO A 82 -11.72 -32.73 -13.32
C PRO A 82 -11.29 -31.30 -12.96
N VAL A 83 -10.70 -30.61 -13.94
CA VAL A 83 -10.36 -29.19 -13.79
C VAL A 83 -11.65 -28.40 -13.53
N THR A 84 -11.64 -27.56 -12.51
CA THR A 84 -12.77 -26.68 -12.16
C THR A 84 -12.34 -25.22 -12.24
N SER A 85 -13.28 -24.34 -12.59
CA SER A 85 -13.10 -22.89 -12.50
C SER A 85 -13.78 -22.29 -11.27
N VAL A 86 -14.43 -23.12 -10.45
CA VAL A 86 -15.04 -22.70 -9.19
C VAL A 86 -14.01 -22.81 -8.09
N ALA A 87 -13.79 -21.71 -7.35
CA ALA A 87 -12.85 -21.65 -6.24
C ALA A 87 -13.22 -22.68 -5.15
N PRO A 88 -12.34 -23.65 -4.86
CA PRO A 88 -12.57 -24.66 -3.83
C PRO A 88 -12.24 -24.12 -2.43
N ALA A 89 -12.77 -24.76 -1.39
CA ALA A 89 -12.62 -24.30 0.00
C ALA A 89 -11.17 -24.29 0.52
N TRP A 90 -10.26 -25.01 -0.12
CA TRP A 90 -8.84 -25.01 0.24
C TRP A 90 -8.04 -23.87 -0.41
N TYR A 91 -8.62 -23.18 -1.40
CA TYR A 91 -7.94 -22.06 -2.06
C TYR A 91 -7.93 -20.85 -1.11
N PRO A 92 -6.75 -20.39 -0.66
CA PRO A 92 -6.67 -19.34 0.33
C PRO A 92 -7.02 -17.98 -0.27
N ASP A 93 -7.44 -17.04 0.57
CA ASP A 93 -7.40 -15.64 0.19
C ASP A 93 -5.95 -15.24 -0.14
N ARG A 94 -5.77 -14.53 -1.26
CA ARG A 94 -4.44 -14.17 -1.75
C ARG A 94 -3.67 -13.33 -0.73
N GLY A 95 -4.34 -12.39 -0.06
CA GLY A 95 -3.73 -11.53 0.95
C GLY A 95 -3.38 -12.30 2.23
N GLU A 96 -4.24 -13.21 2.66
CA GLU A 96 -3.98 -14.11 3.80
C GLU A 96 -2.77 -15.02 3.54
N PHE A 97 -2.72 -15.67 2.36
CA PHE A 97 -1.56 -16.48 1.97
C PHE A 97 -0.25 -15.68 2.01
N LEU A 98 -0.28 -14.45 1.52
CA LEU A 98 0.88 -13.56 1.47
C LEU A 98 1.36 -13.13 2.86
N ARG A 99 0.44 -12.75 3.75
CA ARG A 99 0.76 -12.28 5.11
C ARG A 99 1.18 -13.39 6.06
N GLU A 100 0.96 -14.66 5.70
CA GLU A 100 1.35 -15.80 6.54
C GLU A 100 2.33 -16.73 5.82
N LYS A 101 1.80 -17.62 4.97
CA LYS A 101 2.56 -18.74 4.40
C LYS A 101 3.68 -18.28 3.50
N TRP A 102 3.48 -17.21 2.72
CA TRP A 102 4.54 -16.66 1.89
C TRP A 102 5.71 -16.11 2.72
N LEU A 103 5.43 -15.37 3.81
CA LEU A 103 6.47 -14.88 4.73
C LEU A 103 7.22 -16.02 5.41
N ILE A 104 6.51 -17.09 5.81
CA ILE A 104 7.13 -18.30 6.37
C ILE A 104 8.06 -18.93 5.32
N ASN A 105 7.60 -19.08 4.08
CA ASN A 105 8.40 -19.65 2.99
C ASN A 105 9.65 -18.82 2.65
N LYS A 106 9.65 -17.53 2.99
CA LYS A 106 10.80 -16.62 2.80
C LYS A 106 11.65 -16.45 4.06
N GLU A 107 11.35 -17.18 5.13
CA GLU A 107 12.03 -17.07 6.44
C GLU A 107 11.94 -15.64 7.04
N MET A 108 10.88 -14.91 6.68
CA MET A 108 10.65 -13.50 7.06
C MET A 108 9.58 -13.34 8.15
N HIS A 109 8.82 -14.38 8.47
CA HIS A 109 7.69 -14.32 9.39
C HIS A 109 8.09 -13.90 10.82
N ASP A 110 9.21 -14.42 11.34
CA ASP A 110 9.62 -14.20 12.73
C ASP A 110 10.66 -13.07 12.90
N GLN A 111 10.96 -12.35 11.81
CA GLN A 111 11.95 -11.28 11.82
C GLN A 111 11.39 -10.03 12.52
N ASN A 112 12.25 -9.30 13.23
CA ASN A 112 11.86 -7.98 13.72
C ASN A 112 11.71 -7.01 12.54
N ILE A 113 11.00 -5.90 12.75
CA ILE A 113 10.65 -4.96 11.66
C ILE A 113 11.88 -4.39 10.93
N VAL A 114 13.01 -4.21 11.62
CA VAL A 114 14.23 -3.65 11.02
C VAL A 114 14.90 -4.67 10.11
N GLU A 115 15.01 -5.92 10.56
CA GLU A 115 15.54 -7.04 9.77
C GLU A 115 14.64 -7.35 8.57
N PHE A 116 13.33 -7.38 8.80
CA PHE A 116 12.33 -7.55 7.75
C PHE A 116 12.51 -6.49 6.65
N LEU A 117 12.57 -5.21 7.03
CA LEU A 117 12.73 -4.12 6.06
C LEU A 117 14.05 -4.24 5.30
N ARG A 118 15.16 -4.58 5.98
CA ARG A 118 16.46 -4.77 5.32
C ARG A 118 16.40 -5.89 4.28
N ASN A 119 15.95 -7.08 4.69
CA ASN A 119 15.88 -8.25 3.82
C ASN A 119 14.90 -8.03 2.66
N PHE A 120 13.77 -7.37 2.92
CA PHE A 120 12.81 -7.01 1.88
C PHE A 120 13.39 -6.02 0.87
N LEU A 121 14.11 -5.00 1.32
CA LEU A 121 14.77 -4.02 0.44
C LEU A 121 15.90 -4.65 -0.39
N GLU A 122 16.64 -5.60 0.18
CA GLU A 122 17.69 -6.35 -0.51
C GLU A 122 17.11 -7.32 -1.57
N MET A 123 16.02 -8.02 -1.23
CA MET A 123 15.33 -8.94 -2.15
C MET A 123 14.70 -8.21 -3.35
N TYR A 124 14.22 -6.98 -3.13
CA TYR A 124 13.57 -6.16 -4.15
C TYR A 124 14.29 -4.83 -4.33
N PRO A 125 15.43 -4.79 -5.04
CA PRO A 125 16.17 -3.54 -5.26
C PRO A 125 15.37 -2.56 -6.14
N ASN A 126 14.47 -3.06 -6.99
CA ASN A 126 13.61 -2.24 -7.84
C ASN A 126 12.43 -1.66 -7.04
N VAL A 127 12.21 -0.36 -7.16
CA VAL A 127 11.10 0.36 -6.49
C VAL A 127 9.72 -0.09 -6.99
N LYS A 128 9.58 -0.45 -8.28
CA LYS A 128 8.31 -0.93 -8.84
C LYS A 128 7.92 -2.28 -8.23
N ASP A 129 8.88 -3.20 -8.13
CA ASP A 129 8.65 -4.53 -7.55
C ASP A 129 8.35 -4.43 -6.05
N ARG A 130 9.02 -3.51 -5.33
CA ARG A 130 8.71 -3.17 -3.94
C ARG A 130 7.29 -2.64 -3.76
N ARG A 131 6.80 -1.80 -4.68
CA ARG A 131 5.41 -1.31 -4.65
C ARG A 131 4.43 -2.46 -4.83
N VAL A 132 4.64 -3.33 -5.81
CA VAL A 132 3.76 -4.46 -6.05
C VAL A 132 3.71 -5.40 -4.83
N HIS A 133 4.88 -5.78 -4.30
CA HIS A 133 4.95 -6.69 -3.14
C HIS A 133 4.44 -6.02 -1.84
N GLY A 134 4.73 -4.73 -1.64
CA GLY A 134 4.20 -3.98 -0.50
C GLY A 134 2.68 -3.81 -0.56
N ASN A 135 2.13 -3.56 -1.75
CA ASN A 135 0.68 -3.52 -1.95
C ASN A 135 0.04 -4.87 -1.62
N LEU A 136 0.64 -5.96 -2.10
CA LEU A 136 0.18 -7.32 -1.90
C LEU A 136 0.25 -7.75 -0.42
N LEU A 137 1.31 -7.39 0.30
CA LEU A 137 1.48 -7.75 1.71
C LEU A 137 0.57 -6.96 2.64
N PHE A 138 0.47 -5.64 2.45
CA PHE A 138 -0.19 -4.75 3.41
C PHE A 138 -1.54 -4.20 2.91
N ASP A 139 -2.05 -4.68 1.77
CA ASP A 139 -3.26 -4.17 1.09
C ASP A 139 -3.30 -2.64 1.02
N LEU A 140 -2.18 -2.05 0.60
CA LEU A 140 -2.00 -0.59 0.58
C LEU A 140 -2.82 0.11 -0.52
N GLN A 141 -3.46 -0.67 -1.39
CA GLN A 141 -4.19 -0.25 -2.58
C GLN A 141 -3.37 0.69 -3.48
N LEU A 142 -2.06 0.47 -3.61
CA LEU A 142 -1.15 1.34 -4.36
C LEU A 142 -1.51 1.45 -5.84
N ASP A 143 -2.10 0.41 -6.42
CA ASP A 143 -2.54 0.40 -7.82
C ASP A 143 -3.78 1.27 -8.05
N LYS A 144 -4.53 1.60 -6.98
CA LYS A 144 -5.60 2.62 -7.02
C LYS A 144 -5.04 4.03 -6.91
N ILE A 145 -3.78 4.16 -6.50
CA ILE A 145 -3.01 5.40 -6.58
C ILE A 145 -2.36 5.41 -7.96
N ASP A 146 -3.17 5.59 -8.99
CA ASP A 146 -2.69 5.78 -10.36
C ASP A 146 -1.72 6.97 -10.42
N THR A 147 -0.42 6.71 -10.34
CA THR A 147 0.61 7.74 -10.63
C THR A 147 0.66 8.11 -12.11
N GLU A 148 -0.07 7.40 -12.98
CA GLU A 148 -0.23 7.75 -14.40
C GLU A 148 -1.57 8.43 -14.73
N LYS A 149 -2.62 8.31 -13.90
CA LYS A 149 -3.85 9.14 -14.05
C LYS A 149 -3.70 10.56 -13.51
N SER A 150 -2.56 10.92 -12.93
CA SER A 150 -2.18 12.32 -12.75
C SER A 150 -1.93 13.04 -14.09
N ALA A 151 -1.73 12.31 -15.20
CA ALA A 151 -1.60 12.89 -16.54
C ALA A 151 -2.89 12.85 -17.38
N ASP A 152 -3.84 11.96 -17.07
CA ASP A 152 -5.02 11.72 -17.95
C ASP A 152 -6.39 12.07 -17.32
N HIS A 153 -6.41 12.87 -16.25
CA HIS A 153 -7.61 13.60 -15.82
C HIS A 153 -8.01 14.75 -16.78
N THR A 154 -7.91 14.54 -18.10
CA THR A 154 -8.46 15.44 -19.13
C THR A 154 -9.73 14.94 -19.80
N LYS A 155 -10.35 13.85 -19.33
CA LYS A 155 -11.73 13.52 -19.73
C LYS A 155 -12.70 13.45 -18.55
N PRO A 156 -13.72 14.32 -18.50
CA PRO A 156 -14.70 14.32 -17.43
C PRO A 156 -15.58 13.07 -17.53
N PRO A 157 -15.95 12.44 -16.40
CA PRO A 157 -17.02 11.46 -16.39
C PRO A 157 -18.32 12.16 -16.81
N ALA A 158 -19.02 11.56 -17.77
CA ALA A 158 -20.34 12.00 -18.16
C ALA A 158 -21.29 11.84 -16.95
N GLY A 159 -21.87 12.96 -16.52
CA GLY A 159 -23.00 12.98 -15.60
C GLY A 159 -22.65 13.33 -14.16
N LYS A 160 -22.65 14.63 -13.86
CA LYS A 160 -23.56 15.23 -12.88
C LYS A 160 -23.57 16.74 -13.04
N ILE A 161 -24.79 17.27 -12.99
CA ILE A 161 -25.13 18.67 -13.20
C ILE A 161 -24.43 19.54 -12.15
N GLY A 162 -23.62 20.51 -12.59
CA GLY A 162 -23.24 21.67 -11.76
C GLY A 162 -21.86 22.26 -12.01
N ASN A 163 -21.76 23.29 -12.87
CA ASN A 163 -21.24 24.63 -12.51
C ASN A 163 -21.31 25.53 -13.76
N LYS A 164 -22.24 26.50 -13.78
CA LYS A 164 -22.42 27.43 -14.93
C LYS A 164 -21.28 28.45 -15.05
N ASN A 165 -20.41 28.56 -14.04
CA ASN A 165 -19.27 29.47 -14.07
C ASN A 165 -17.98 28.65 -13.99
N ARG A 166 -17.31 28.41 -15.12
CA ARG A 166 -15.92 28.83 -15.40
C ARG A 166 -14.73 28.51 -14.45
N LEU A 167 -14.96 28.46 -13.14
CA LEU A 167 -13.98 28.63 -12.08
C LEU A 167 -13.57 27.26 -11.54
N SER A 168 -12.27 26.98 -11.55
CA SER A 168 -11.69 25.80 -10.90
C SER A 168 -12.12 25.75 -9.44
N THR A 169 -12.71 24.64 -9.00
CA THR A 169 -13.17 24.40 -7.62
C THR A 169 -12.08 23.81 -6.73
N GLN A 170 -10.88 23.58 -7.27
CA GLN A 170 -9.78 23.00 -6.52
C GLN A 170 -9.12 24.05 -5.61
N PRO A 171 -8.85 23.72 -4.33
CA PRO A 171 -8.24 24.65 -3.40
C PRO A 171 -6.82 24.99 -3.86
N LYS A 172 -6.50 26.29 -3.92
CA LYS A 172 -5.15 26.79 -4.21
C LYS A 172 -4.26 26.69 -2.98
N VAL A 173 -2.95 26.65 -3.23
CA VAL A 173 -1.94 26.89 -2.19
C VAL A 173 -2.19 28.26 -1.59
N ASN A 174 -2.13 28.35 -0.26
CA ASN A 174 -2.34 29.59 0.46
C ASN A 174 -1.43 29.67 1.67
N ASP A 175 -1.02 30.90 2.02
CA ASP A 175 -0.27 31.21 3.22
C ASP A 175 -0.88 32.45 3.89
N LEU A 176 -0.96 32.44 5.22
CA LEU A 176 -1.41 33.60 5.99
C LEU A 176 -0.30 34.64 6.18
N LYS A 177 0.94 34.33 5.78
CA LYS A 177 2.13 35.18 5.97
C LYS A 177 2.31 35.60 7.44
N SER A 178 1.99 34.69 8.35
CA SER A 178 2.02 34.89 9.79
C SER A 178 2.70 33.69 10.43
N PHE A 179 3.91 33.93 10.94
CA PHE A 179 4.65 32.92 11.67
C PHE A 179 3.91 32.50 12.95
N ASP A 180 3.26 33.44 13.64
CA ASP A 180 2.48 33.13 14.85
C ASP A 180 1.36 32.12 14.58
N MET A 181 0.61 32.30 13.48
CA MET A 181 -0.45 31.38 13.08
C MET A 181 0.10 30.02 12.65
N PHE A 182 1.25 30.00 11.97
CA PHE A 182 1.94 28.75 11.62
C PHE A 182 2.47 28.03 12.88
N SER A 183 3.03 28.77 13.83
CA SER A 183 3.54 28.24 15.10
C SER A 183 2.42 27.64 15.95
N GLN A 184 1.26 28.31 16.01
CA GLN A 184 0.06 27.76 16.65
C GLN A 184 -0.41 26.45 15.98
N PHE A 185 -0.47 26.45 14.64
CA PHE A 185 -0.77 25.25 13.87
C PHE A 185 0.22 24.11 14.17
N TYR A 186 1.52 24.40 14.16
CA TYR A 186 2.57 23.44 14.41
C TYR A 186 2.49 22.87 15.83
N SER A 187 2.23 23.71 16.83
CA SER A 187 2.02 23.28 18.23
C SER A 187 0.80 22.36 18.36
N ASN A 188 -0.32 22.68 17.68
CA ASN A 188 -1.51 21.85 17.69
C ASN A 188 -1.26 20.49 17.01
N LEU A 189 -0.54 20.48 15.89
CA LEU A 189 -0.12 19.27 15.20
C LEU A 189 0.76 18.40 16.11
N ALA A 190 1.78 18.97 16.74
CA ALA A 190 2.67 18.25 17.65
C ALA A 190 1.93 17.65 18.84
N LYS A 191 1.02 18.41 19.47
CA LYS A 191 0.17 17.91 20.57
C LYS A 191 -0.69 16.73 20.15
N ALA A 192 -1.36 16.82 19.00
CA ALA A 192 -2.20 15.75 18.47
C ALA A 192 -1.38 14.48 18.20
N VAL A 193 -0.21 14.65 17.57
CA VAL A 193 0.68 13.56 17.20
C VAL A 193 1.30 12.87 18.43
N ILE A 194 1.66 13.61 19.48
CA ILE A 194 2.13 13.05 20.75
C ILE A 194 1.00 12.29 21.47
N ALA A 195 -0.23 12.81 21.39
CA ALA A 195 -1.41 12.19 22.01
C ALA A 195 -1.99 11.02 21.18
N ASN A 196 -1.35 10.62 20.07
CA ASN A 196 -1.90 9.66 19.10
C ASN A 196 -3.34 10.00 18.69
N GLN A 197 -3.62 11.28 18.50
CA GLN A 197 -4.91 11.79 18.03
C GLN A 197 -4.78 12.23 16.57
N PHE A 198 -5.79 11.90 15.76
CA PHE A 198 -5.84 12.39 14.38
C PHE A 198 -5.79 13.93 14.33
N PRO A 199 -4.81 14.52 13.60
CA PRO A 199 -4.70 15.96 13.43
C PRO A 199 -5.73 16.46 12.40
N THR A 200 -7.02 16.38 12.75
CA THR A 200 -8.10 16.83 11.87
C THR A 200 -8.07 18.35 11.68
N MET A 201 -8.81 18.86 10.70
CA MET A 201 -8.94 20.30 10.49
C MET A 201 -9.39 21.05 11.76
N GLN A 202 -10.29 20.48 12.58
CA GLN A 202 -10.70 21.09 13.86
C GLN A 202 -9.52 21.24 14.83
N VAL A 203 -8.75 20.16 15.00
CA VAL A 203 -7.61 20.11 15.91
C VAL A 203 -6.53 21.09 15.47
N LEU A 204 -6.21 21.08 14.17
CA LEU A 204 -5.16 21.91 13.59
C LEU A 204 -5.48 23.41 13.66
N THR A 205 -6.74 23.79 13.45
CA THR A 205 -7.17 25.19 13.58
C THR A 205 -7.46 25.62 15.02
N GLY A 206 -7.53 24.67 15.97
CA GLY A 206 -7.98 24.92 17.34
C GLY A 206 -9.45 25.35 17.43
N GLN A 207 -10.28 24.99 16.44
CA GLN A 207 -11.69 25.37 16.41
C GLN A 207 -12.60 24.15 16.30
N ASP A 208 -13.42 23.93 17.32
CA ASP A 208 -14.39 22.82 17.36
C ASP A 208 -15.40 22.90 16.21
N ASN A 209 -15.80 24.12 15.86
CA ASN A 209 -16.71 24.37 14.74
C ASN A 209 -15.99 25.02 13.56
N LEU A 210 -15.67 24.21 12.55
CA LEU A 210 -15.02 24.66 11.33
C LEU A 210 -15.81 25.71 10.56
N THR A 211 -17.12 25.89 10.75
CA THR A 211 -17.84 26.98 10.07
C THR A 211 -17.38 28.36 10.55
N LYS A 212 -16.82 28.45 11.77
CA LYS A 212 -16.24 29.67 12.33
C LYS A 212 -14.80 29.94 11.84
N ALA A 213 -14.15 28.96 11.23
CA ALA A 213 -12.81 29.13 10.68
C ALA A 213 -12.90 29.82 9.31
N SER A 214 -12.10 30.87 9.15
CA SER A 214 -12.04 31.62 7.88
C SER A 214 -11.52 30.72 6.74
N THR A 215 -12.01 30.96 5.53
CA THR A 215 -11.56 30.23 4.33
C THR A 215 -10.04 30.33 4.11
N PRO A 216 -9.39 31.51 4.28
CA PRO A 216 -7.94 31.61 4.18
C PRO A 216 -7.19 30.75 5.20
N LEU A 217 -7.66 30.70 6.46
CA LEU A 217 -7.06 29.87 7.50
C LEU A 217 -7.14 28.38 7.16
N LYS A 218 -8.31 27.92 6.70
CA LYS A 218 -8.47 26.53 6.24
C LYS A 218 -7.55 26.21 5.07
N GLY A 219 -7.37 27.15 4.14
CA GLY A 219 -6.45 27.01 3.01
C GLY A 219 -5.01 26.88 3.49
N ALA A 220 -4.57 27.77 4.38
CA ALA A 220 -3.20 27.78 4.90
C ALA A 220 -2.88 26.52 5.71
N VAL A 221 -3.77 26.09 6.61
CA VAL A 221 -3.60 24.86 7.39
C VAL A 221 -3.43 23.63 6.48
N ARG A 222 -4.20 23.54 5.39
CA ARG A 222 -4.03 22.44 4.43
C ARG A 222 -2.69 22.50 3.70
N THR A 223 -2.25 23.70 3.29
CA THR A 223 -0.95 23.91 2.68
C THR A 223 0.19 23.50 3.61
N TRP A 224 0.17 24.00 4.84
CA TRP A 224 1.21 23.73 5.84
C TRP A 224 1.24 22.25 6.22
N PHE A 225 0.07 21.63 6.44
CA PHE A 225 0.00 20.21 6.73
C PHE A 225 0.54 19.36 5.56
N LYS A 226 0.19 19.71 4.32
CA LYS A 226 0.73 19.04 3.13
C LYS A 226 2.23 19.22 2.98
N ALA A 227 2.76 20.40 3.30
CA ALA A 227 4.20 20.63 3.26
C ALA A 227 4.97 19.75 4.25
N ILE A 228 4.40 19.49 5.43
CA ILE A 228 5.05 18.68 6.49
C ILE A 228 4.90 17.17 6.25
N THR A 229 3.73 16.75 5.76
CA THR A 229 3.32 15.33 5.72
C THR A 229 3.24 14.74 4.32
N GLY A 230 3.23 15.58 3.28
CA GLY A 230 2.90 15.19 1.90
C GLY A 230 1.40 15.01 1.63
N GLU A 231 0.58 14.88 2.66
CA GLU A 231 -0.84 14.55 2.59
C GLU A 231 -1.77 15.70 2.99
N LEU A 232 -3.08 15.52 2.80
CA LEU A 232 -4.09 16.43 3.35
C LEU A 232 -4.49 15.99 4.77
N PRO A 233 -4.95 16.93 5.62
CA PRO A 233 -5.47 16.60 6.94
C PRO A 233 -6.53 15.47 6.88
N PRO A 234 -6.54 14.53 7.84
CA PRO A 234 -7.45 13.40 7.84
C PRO A 234 -8.91 13.85 7.85
N ASN A 235 -9.71 13.18 7.02
CA ASN A 235 -11.16 13.37 6.95
C ASN A 235 -11.89 12.33 7.83
N ASN A 236 -13.21 12.46 7.96
CA ASN A 236 -14.02 11.55 8.78
C ASN A 236 -13.80 10.07 8.41
N LYS A 237 -13.62 9.74 7.13
CA LYS A 237 -13.35 8.35 6.71
C LYS A 237 -12.03 7.82 7.25
N LYS A 238 -10.95 8.62 7.21
CA LYS A 238 -9.65 8.24 7.80
C LYS A 238 -9.76 8.11 9.33
N VAL A 239 -10.56 8.95 9.98
CA VAL A 239 -10.79 8.87 11.43
C VAL A 239 -11.59 7.61 11.80
N GLU A 240 -12.64 7.29 11.03
CA GLU A 240 -13.49 6.11 11.21
C GLU A 240 -12.71 4.79 11.01
N ALA A 241 -11.69 4.79 10.16
CA ALA A 241 -10.82 3.64 9.95
C ALA A 241 -9.94 3.29 11.16
N GLY A 242 -9.82 4.18 12.16
CA GLY A 242 -9.03 3.96 13.36
C GLY A 242 -7.51 4.00 13.13
N HIS A 243 -6.74 3.54 14.12
CA HIS A 243 -5.27 3.48 14.09
C HIS A 243 -4.55 4.83 14.02
N ALA A 244 -4.95 5.77 14.88
CA ALA A 244 -4.36 7.10 14.94
C ALA A 244 -2.85 7.07 15.28
N GLU A 245 -2.40 6.08 16.07
CA GLU A 245 -1.00 5.83 16.39
C GLU A 245 -0.15 5.55 15.15
N VAL A 246 -0.65 4.73 14.22
CA VAL A 246 0.04 4.39 12.97
C VAL A 246 0.09 5.61 12.04
N PHE A 247 -0.99 6.40 12.02
CA PHE A 247 -1.05 7.64 11.25
C PHE A 247 -0.08 8.71 11.78
N CYS A 248 0.07 8.81 13.10
CA CYS A 248 0.92 9.82 13.75
C CYS A 248 2.42 9.49 13.69
N ALA A 249 2.79 8.20 13.67
CA ALA A 249 4.18 7.75 13.67
C ALA A 249 5.09 8.42 12.61
N PRO A 250 4.75 8.46 11.30
CA PRO A 250 5.60 9.13 10.31
C PRO A 250 5.67 10.65 10.51
N ILE A 251 4.62 11.25 11.07
CA ILE A 251 4.55 12.70 11.32
C ILE A 251 5.51 13.10 12.46
N GLN A 252 5.68 12.24 13.48
CA GLN A 252 6.64 12.49 14.58
C GLN A 252 8.05 12.73 14.04
N THR A 253 8.49 11.93 13.08
CA THR A 253 9.80 12.09 12.43
C THR A 253 9.93 13.42 11.70
N SER A 254 8.93 13.81 10.91
CA SER A 254 8.93 15.12 10.24
C SER A 254 8.96 16.28 11.23
N LEU A 255 8.20 16.19 12.34
CA LEU A 255 8.19 17.23 13.36
C LEU A 255 9.57 17.35 14.04
N GLN A 256 10.22 16.24 14.36
CA GLN A 256 11.56 16.25 14.94
C GLN A 256 12.56 16.92 13.99
N GLN A 257 12.54 16.57 12.70
CA GLN A 257 13.41 17.20 11.70
C GLN A 257 13.20 18.71 11.60
N ILE A 258 11.95 19.18 11.64
CA ILE A 258 11.64 20.63 11.64
C ILE A 258 12.13 21.30 12.91
N THR A 259 12.01 20.63 14.06
CA THR A 259 12.50 21.14 15.35
C THR A 259 14.01 21.31 15.31
N ASP A 260 14.74 20.30 14.80
CA ASP A 260 16.19 20.31 14.67
C ASP A 260 16.67 21.36 13.65
N TYR A 261 15.89 21.60 12.58
CA TYR A 261 16.19 22.63 11.57
C TYR A 261 15.91 24.05 12.04
N GLY A 262 14.95 24.22 12.96
CA GLY A 262 14.46 25.50 13.44
C GLY A 262 13.14 25.90 12.75
N LEU A 263 12.09 26.07 13.55
CA LEU A 263 10.72 26.30 13.09
C LEU A 263 10.56 27.61 12.28
N GLU A 264 11.21 28.69 12.72
CA GLU A 264 11.19 29.99 12.01
C GLU A 264 11.86 29.90 10.65
N LYS A 265 13.02 29.24 10.58
CA LYS A 265 13.77 29.04 9.35
C LYS A 265 12.96 28.19 8.36
N TYR A 266 12.38 27.10 8.85
CA TYR A 266 11.48 26.25 8.07
C TYR A 266 10.29 27.04 7.51
N TYR A 267 9.62 27.84 8.34
CA TYR A 267 8.47 28.63 7.90
C TYR A 267 8.86 29.69 6.85
N ALA A 268 10.00 30.36 7.02
CA ALA A 268 10.47 31.36 6.06
C ALA A 268 10.65 30.77 4.66
N GLU A 269 11.29 29.60 4.57
CA GLU A 269 11.50 28.90 3.30
C GLU A 269 10.19 28.35 2.72
N LEU A 270 9.32 27.80 3.58
CA LEU A 270 8.00 27.34 3.17
C LEU A 270 7.15 28.50 2.62
N SER A 271 7.14 29.65 3.29
CA SER A 271 6.41 30.84 2.83
C SER A 271 6.97 31.33 1.49
N GLN A 272 8.29 31.30 1.29
CA GLN A 272 8.90 31.61 0.01
C GLN A 272 8.49 30.62 -1.09
N ALA A 273 8.50 29.31 -0.79
CA ALA A 273 8.06 28.28 -1.73
C ALA A 273 6.58 28.43 -2.11
N ILE A 274 5.72 28.77 -1.14
CA ILE A 274 4.30 29.05 -1.39
C ILE A 274 4.13 30.28 -2.29
N GLN A 275 4.91 31.33 -2.06
CA GLN A 275 4.88 32.52 -2.93
C GLN A 275 5.35 32.21 -4.36
N GLN A 276 6.38 31.37 -4.51
CA GLN A 276 6.87 30.92 -5.82
C GLN A 276 5.85 30.03 -6.55
N ALA A 277 5.07 29.23 -5.81
CA ALA A 277 4.01 28.41 -6.36
C ALA A 277 2.86 29.26 -6.96
N GLY A 278 2.65 30.49 -6.48
CA GLY A 278 1.67 31.41 -7.03
C GLY A 278 0.25 30.85 -7.04
N ASP A 279 -0.34 30.70 -8.23
CA ASP A 279 -1.70 30.20 -8.42
C ASP A 279 -1.83 28.67 -8.45
N LEU A 280 -0.78 27.94 -8.05
CA LEU A 280 -0.76 26.49 -8.03
C LEU A 280 -1.90 25.92 -7.17
N THR A 281 -2.48 24.83 -7.65
CA THR A 281 -3.47 24.07 -6.90
C THR A 281 -2.77 23.20 -5.86
N LEU A 282 -3.43 22.98 -4.72
CA LEU A 282 -2.84 22.32 -3.57
C LEU A 282 -2.39 20.87 -3.87
N ASP A 283 -3.06 20.18 -4.79
CA ASP A 283 -2.69 18.82 -5.24
C ASP A 283 -1.34 18.77 -5.94
N LYS A 284 -0.94 19.86 -6.60
CA LYS A 284 0.32 19.97 -7.36
C LYS A 284 1.47 20.58 -6.55
N PHE A 285 1.21 21.02 -5.33
CA PHE A 285 2.20 21.62 -4.47
C PHE A 285 3.02 20.54 -3.77
N GLU A 286 4.29 20.45 -4.13
CA GLU A 286 5.28 19.61 -3.47
C GLU A 286 6.33 20.51 -2.83
N TYR A 287 6.61 20.25 -1.55
CA TYR A 287 7.63 20.97 -0.79
C TYR A 287 8.65 19.95 -0.27
N PRO A 288 9.82 19.84 -0.92
CA PRO A 288 10.89 19.00 -0.40
C PRO A 288 11.45 19.63 0.87
N PHE A 289 11.86 18.80 1.83
CA PHE A 289 12.49 19.30 3.04
C PHE A 289 13.75 20.12 2.70
N PRO A 290 13.96 21.30 3.31
CA PRO A 290 15.14 22.12 3.10
C PRO A 290 16.45 21.35 3.25
N LYS A 291 17.36 21.50 2.28
CA LYS A 291 18.72 20.96 2.41
C LYS A 291 19.49 21.80 3.43
N GLN A 292 20.14 21.13 4.38
CA GLN A 292 21.04 21.76 5.36
C GLN A 292 22.22 22.46 4.68
#